data_AF-A0A654CDS2-F1
#
_entry.id   AF-A0A654CDS2-F1
#
_cell.length_a   1.000
_cell.length_b   1.000
_cell.length_c   1.000
_cell.angle_alpha   90.00
_cell.angle_beta   90.00
_cell.angle_gamma   90.00
#
_symmetry.space_group_name_H-M   'P 1'
#
loop_
_entity.id
_entity.type
_entity.pdbx_description
1 polymer ?
#
loop_
_entity_poly.entity_id
_entity_poly.type
_entity_poly.pdbx_seq_one_letter_code
_entity_poly.pdbx_strand_id
1 'polypeptide(L)'
;MDAHSLASPDLFARRLRDLCGELARGDYDNIDSLFAMTADAEVPETIRELAEAFGSMAVQIEAREFRLGEMLAELKEANRRLEDANRNIASENANLKTQVQRLVIEIDQTRKEREVAGIVETDYFRALQERAQAMRQRHAAAGSDKSERI
;
A
#
# COMPACT_ATOMS: atom_id res chain seq x y z
N MET A 1 7.38 -53.77 50.42
CA MET A 1 8.46 -53.66 49.42
C MET A 1 7.76 -53.87 48.11
N ASP A 2 7.11 -52.82 47.60
CA ASP A 2 6.05 -52.97 46.60
C ASP A 2 6.38 -52.12 45.40
N ALA A 3 7.01 -52.78 44.43
CA ALA A 3 7.40 -52.25 43.14
C ALA A 3 6.17 -52.16 42.20
N HIS A 4 5.16 -51.39 42.59
CA HIS A 4 4.11 -50.91 41.67
C HIS A 4 4.43 -49.47 41.26
N SER A 5 5.54 -49.34 40.52
CA SER A 5 6.00 -48.07 39.98
C SER A 5 5.87 -48.16 38.46
N LEU A 6 5.07 -47.25 37.87
CA LEU A 6 4.91 -46.93 36.43
C LEU A 6 3.88 -47.72 35.59
N ALA A 7 3.49 -48.96 35.91
CA ALA A 7 2.61 -49.77 35.05
C ALA A 7 1.10 -49.71 35.39
N SER A 8 0.49 -48.52 35.48
CA SER A 8 -0.97 -48.39 35.63
C SER A 8 -1.58 -47.68 34.42
N PRO A 9 -2.43 -48.36 33.62
CA PRO A 9 -3.09 -47.79 32.44
C PRO A 9 -3.80 -46.44 32.70
N ASP A 10 -4.30 -46.24 33.92
CA ASP A 10 -4.96 -45.01 34.35
C ASP A 10 -4.03 -43.79 34.42
N LEU A 11 -2.75 -43.98 34.76
CA LEU A 11 -1.77 -42.90 34.81
C LEU A 11 -1.44 -42.43 33.38
N PHE A 12 -1.27 -43.38 32.46
CA PHE A 12 -1.02 -43.10 31.06
C PHE A 12 -2.20 -42.33 30.44
N ALA A 13 -3.42 -42.81 30.64
CA ALA A 13 -4.62 -42.17 30.09
C ALA A 13 -4.80 -40.73 30.59
N ARG A 14 -4.50 -40.47 31.88
CA ARG A 14 -4.50 -39.11 32.43
C ARG A 14 -3.45 -38.23 31.76
N ARG A 15 -2.22 -38.73 31.63
CA ARG A 15 -1.12 -37.98 31.00
C ARG A 15 -1.42 -37.66 29.54
N LEU A 16 -1.93 -38.63 28.78
CA LEU A 16 -2.33 -38.43 27.39
C LEU A 16 -3.44 -37.38 27.28
N ARG A 17 -4.46 -37.45 28.14
CA ARG A 17 -5.54 -36.46 28.18
C ARG A 17 -5.02 -35.05 28.47
N ASP A 18 -4.10 -34.93 29.43
CA ASP A 18 -3.56 -33.63 29.83
C ASP A 18 -2.74 -33.03 28.66
N LEU A 19 -1.91 -33.84 27.99
CA LEU A 19 -1.17 -33.45 26.77
C LEU A 19 -2.10 -33.09 25.61
N CYS A 20 -3.19 -33.84 25.38
CA CYS A 20 -4.19 -33.47 24.39
C CYS A 20 -4.85 -32.11 24.71
N GLY A 21 -5.02 -31.79 26.00
CA GLY A 21 -5.55 -30.50 26.45
C GLY A 21 -4.57 -29.34 26.27
N GLU A 22 -3.28 -29.58 26.39
CA GLU A 22 -2.21 -28.62 26.03
C GLU A 22 -2.17 -28.40 24.51
N LEU A 23 -2.15 -29.49 23.74
CA LEU A 23 -2.17 -29.47 22.28
C LEU A 23 -3.36 -28.69 21.70
N ALA A 24 -4.56 -28.91 22.24
CA ALA A 24 -5.77 -28.20 21.80
C ALA A 24 -5.73 -26.69 22.09
N ARG A 25 -4.90 -26.25 23.05
CA ARG A 25 -4.68 -24.84 23.36
C ARG A 25 -3.51 -24.22 22.57
N GLY A 26 -2.84 -25.01 21.73
CA GLY A 26 -1.65 -24.58 21.00
C GLY A 26 -0.40 -24.50 21.88
N ASP A 27 -0.39 -25.23 23.00
CA ASP A 27 0.79 -25.37 23.86
C ASP A 27 1.50 -26.68 23.49
N TYR A 28 2.72 -26.55 22.97
CA TYR A 28 3.53 -27.66 22.47
C TYR A 28 4.77 -27.92 23.32
N ASP A 29 4.95 -27.22 24.45
CA ASP A 29 6.18 -27.25 25.25
C ASP A 29 6.50 -28.65 25.81
N ASN A 30 5.47 -29.47 26.06
CA ASN A 30 5.62 -30.80 26.67
C ASN A 30 5.47 -31.95 25.67
N ILE A 31 5.50 -31.68 24.36
CA ILE A 31 5.26 -32.68 23.32
C ILE A 31 6.28 -33.84 23.32
N ASP A 32 7.50 -33.60 23.80
CA ASP A 32 8.54 -34.61 23.96
C ASP A 32 8.09 -35.78 24.85
N SER A 33 7.24 -35.48 25.83
CA SER A 33 6.67 -36.51 26.70
C SER A 33 5.67 -37.42 25.98
N LEU A 34 5.00 -36.91 24.93
CA LEU A 34 4.11 -37.70 24.09
C LEU A 34 4.91 -38.67 23.21
N PHE A 35 6.06 -38.25 22.70
CA PHE A 35 6.97 -39.12 21.95
C PHE A 35 7.66 -40.17 22.83
N ALA A 36 8.01 -39.82 24.08
CA ALA A 36 8.52 -40.81 25.02
C ALA A 36 7.48 -41.91 25.32
N MET A 37 6.19 -41.57 25.29
CA MET A 37 5.07 -42.49 25.52
C MET A 37 4.82 -43.46 24.36
N THR A 38 5.19 -43.12 23.13
CA THR A 38 5.05 -44.05 21.98
C THR A 38 6.09 -45.17 22.01
N ALA A 39 7.22 -44.96 22.68
CA ALA A 39 8.31 -45.93 22.78
C ALA A 39 8.15 -46.94 23.94
N ASP A 40 7.16 -46.75 24.81
CA ASP A 40 6.99 -47.57 26.02
C ASP A 40 6.28 -48.91 25.71
N ALA A 41 7.06 -49.99 25.69
CA ALA A 41 6.57 -51.35 25.39
C ALA A 41 5.64 -51.94 26.47
N GLU A 42 5.59 -51.35 27.68
CA GLU A 42 4.70 -51.81 28.76
C GLU A 42 3.25 -51.30 28.58
N VAL A 43 3.05 -50.37 27.64
CA VAL A 43 1.75 -49.76 27.35
C VAL A 43 0.98 -50.59 26.31
N PRO A 44 -0.34 -50.79 26.50
CA PRO A 44 -1.21 -51.46 25.52
C PRO A 44 -1.13 -50.84 24.13
N GLU A 45 -1.19 -51.67 23.08
CA GLU A 45 -0.96 -51.23 21.69
C GLU A 45 -1.88 -50.09 21.24
N THR A 46 -3.17 -50.18 21.52
CA THR A 46 -4.16 -49.14 21.17
C THR A 46 -3.80 -47.77 21.75
N ILE A 47 -3.17 -47.76 22.92
CA ILE A 47 -2.77 -46.54 23.60
C ILE A 47 -1.49 -45.97 22.96
N ARG A 48 -0.58 -46.84 22.51
CA ARG A 48 0.62 -46.47 21.74
C ARG A 48 0.25 -45.86 20.39
N GLU A 49 -0.65 -46.51 19.65
CA GLU A 49 -1.17 -46.02 18.36
C GLU A 49 -1.82 -44.65 18.50
N LEU A 50 -2.56 -44.43 19.59
CA LEU A 50 -3.21 -43.14 19.86
C LEU A 50 -2.18 -42.04 20.16
N ALA A 51 -1.16 -42.34 20.96
CA ALA A 51 -0.04 -41.42 21.20
C ALA A 51 0.72 -41.11 19.89
N GLU A 52 0.93 -42.10 19.02
CA GLU A 52 1.58 -41.90 17.72
C GLU A 52 0.76 -41.01 16.78
N ALA A 53 -0.56 -41.23 16.72
CA ALA A 53 -1.47 -40.40 15.93
C ALA A 53 -1.46 -38.93 16.41
N PHE A 54 -1.48 -38.71 17.73
CA PHE A 54 -1.40 -37.36 18.29
C PHE A 54 -0.03 -36.71 18.08
N GLY A 55 1.05 -37.48 18.17
CA GLY A 55 2.40 -36.96 17.91
C GLY A 55 2.55 -36.52 16.46
N SER A 56 2.05 -37.34 15.54
CA SER A 56 2.02 -37.01 14.11
C SER A 56 1.20 -35.75 13.83
N MET A 57 0.01 -35.63 14.44
CA MET A 57 -0.84 -34.44 14.30
C MET A 57 -0.16 -33.19 14.81
N ALA A 58 0.51 -33.28 15.95
CA ALA A 58 1.17 -32.13 16.55
C ALA A 58 2.35 -31.62 15.70
N VAL A 59 3.16 -32.51 15.12
CA VAL A 59 4.20 -32.14 14.13
C VAL A 59 3.59 -31.47 12.89
N GLN A 60 2.45 -31.98 12.41
CA GLN A 60 1.76 -31.37 11.26
C GLN A 60 1.22 -29.97 11.58
N ILE A 61 0.72 -29.76 12.79
CA ILE A 61 0.24 -28.45 13.23
C ILE A 61 1.41 -27.46 13.30
N GLU A 62 2.51 -27.84 13.94
CA GLU A 62 3.72 -27.02 14.02
C GLU A 62 4.22 -26.62 12.62
N ALA A 63 4.33 -27.59 11.70
CA ALA A 63 4.73 -27.33 10.32
C ALA A 63 3.78 -26.39 9.57
N ARG A 64 2.47 -26.48 9.87
CA ARG A 64 1.46 -25.57 9.32
C ARG A 64 1.58 -24.18 9.90
N GLU A 65 1.80 -24.05 11.20
CA GLU A 65 1.96 -22.75 11.88
C GLU A 65 3.20 -22.03 11.42
N PHE A 66 4.33 -22.74 11.30
CA PHE A 66 5.56 -22.22 10.73
C PHE A 66 5.31 -21.65 9.32
N ARG A 67 4.68 -22.45 8.44
CA ARG A 67 4.35 -22.03 7.08
C ARG A 67 3.41 -20.82 7.03
N LEU A 68 2.41 -20.77 7.92
CA LEU A 68 1.52 -19.62 8.03
C LEU A 68 2.28 -18.37 8.47
N GLY A 69 3.24 -18.51 9.38
CA GLY A 69 4.15 -17.44 9.79
C GLY A 69 4.98 -16.91 8.62
N GLU A 70 5.56 -17.79 7.82
CA GLU A 70 6.30 -17.43 6.60
C GLU A 70 5.40 -16.69 5.59
N MET A 71 4.23 -17.23 5.27
CA MET A 71 3.27 -16.59 4.36
C MET A 71 2.81 -15.22 4.87
N LEU A 72 2.62 -15.07 6.18
CA LEU A 72 2.26 -13.78 6.77
C LEU A 72 3.41 -12.77 6.64
N ALA A 73 4.66 -13.21 6.80
CA ALA A 73 5.83 -12.37 6.61
C ALA A 73 5.94 -11.91 5.14
N GLU A 74 5.80 -12.83 4.20
CA GLU A 74 5.80 -12.53 2.76
C GLU A 74 4.68 -11.56 2.38
N LEU A 75 3.47 -11.78 2.88
CA LEU A 75 2.31 -10.92 2.60
C LEU A 75 2.53 -9.50 3.14
N LYS A 76 3.09 -9.36 4.35
CA LYS A 76 3.43 -8.06 4.93
C LYS A 76 4.48 -7.33 4.09
N GLU A 77 5.50 -8.04 3.63
CA GLU A 77 6.53 -7.45 2.78
C GLU A 77 5.98 -7.03 1.41
N ALA A 78 5.18 -7.88 0.77
CA ALA A 78 4.52 -7.56 -0.49
C ALA A 78 3.60 -6.34 -0.36
N ASN A 79 2.81 -6.27 0.72
CA ASN A 79 1.94 -5.12 0.96
C ASN A 79 2.75 -3.83 1.14
N ARG A 80 3.85 -3.87 1.89
CA ARG A 80 4.75 -2.71 2.04
C ARG A 80 5.30 -2.25 0.69
N ARG A 81 5.75 -3.17 -0.17
CA ARG A 81 6.25 -2.84 -1.51
C ARG A 81 5.15 -2.20 -2.37
N LEU A 82 3.92 -2.69 -2.29
CA LEU A 82 2.77 -2.11 -3.01
C LEU A 82 2.43 -0.71 -2.52
N GLU A 83 2.43 -0.48 -1.20
CA GLU A 83 2.21 0.85 -0.64
C GLU A 83 3.27 1.85 -1.13
N ASP A 84 4.54 1.46 -1.12
CA ASP A 84 5.63 2.32 -1.58
C ASP A 84 5.53 2.61 -3.09
N ALA A 85 5.24 1.59 -3.90
CA ALA A 85 5.01 1.77 -5.33
C ALA A 85 3.82 2.71 -5.62
N ASN A 86 2.70 2.54 -4.89
CA ASN A 86 1.52 3.39 -5.04
C ASN A 86 1.82 4.85 -4.64
N ARG A 87 2.59 5.08 -3.57
CA ARG A 87 3.02 6.42 -3.18
C ARG A 87 3.87 7.08 -4.27
N ASN A 88 4.80 6.33 -4.86
CA ASN A 88 5.65 6.83 -5.94
C ASN A 88 4.83 7.21 -7.17
N ILE A 89 3.95 6.30 -7.63
CA ILE A 89 3.06 6.54 -8.77
C ILE A 89 2.14 7.75 -8.51
N ALA A 90 1.59 7.88 -7.30
CA ALA A 90 0.75 9.02 -6.95
C ALA A 90 1.52 10.35 -7.03
N SER A 91 2.76 10.38 -6.53
CA SER A 91 3.65 11.54 -6.62
C SER A 91 3.98 11.89 -8.08
N GLU A 92 4.37 10.90 -8.88
CA GLU A 92 4.67 11.08 -10.30
C GLU A 92 3.46 11.59 -11.08
N ASN A 93 2.28 11.02 -10.85
CA ASN A 93 1.05 11.46 -11.49
C ASN A 93 0.68 12.91 -11.13
N ALA A 94 0.85 13.31 -9.86
CA ALA A 94 0.61 14.69 -9.45
C ALA A 94 1.58 15.67 -10.14
N ASN A 95 2.86 15.29 -10.24
CA ASN A 95 3.88 16.07 -10.92
C ASN A 95 3.58 16.19 -12.42
N LEU A 96 3.29 15.07 -13.09
CA LEU A 96 2.94 15.04 -14.50
C LEU A 96 1.69 15.86 -14.80
N LYS A 97 0.65 15.76 -13.97
CA LYS A 97 -0.57 16.57 -14.12
C LYS A 97 -0.27 18.08 -14.04
N THR A 98 0.61 18.47 -13.12
CA THR A 98 1.05 19.87 -12.99
C THR A 98 1.84 20.34 -14.21
N GLN A 99 2.74 19.50 -14.74
CA GLN A 99 3.51 19.81 -15.95
C GLN A 99 2.60 19.93 -17.17
N VAL A 100 1.66 19.00 -17.37
CA VAL A 100 0.68 19.04 -18.45
C VAL A 100 -0.16 20.32 -18.34
N GLN A 101 -0.67 20.66 -17.16
CA GLN A 101 -1.46 21.88 -16.97
C GLN A 101 -0.66 23.14 -17.33
N ARG A 102 0.62 23.20 -16.94
CA ARG A 102 1.51 24.31 -17.29
C ARG A 102 1.69 24.44 -18.80
N LEU A 103 1.97 23.32 -19.48
CA LEU A 103 2.15 23.29 -20.93
C LEU A 103 0.87 23.71 -21.67
N VAL A 104 -0.30 23.29 -21.19
CA VAL A 104 -1.59 23.71 -21.79
C VAL A 104 -1.74 25.23 -21.71
N ILE A 105 -1.49 25.83 -20.54
CA ILE A 105 -1.58 27.29 -20.35
C ILE A 105 -0.59 28.03 -21.28
N GLU A 106 0.65 27.53 -21.39
CA GLU A 106 1.68 28.12 -22.25
C GLU A 106 1.30 28.05 -23.74
N ILE A 107 0.77 26.92 -24.19
CA ILE A 107 0.29 26.74 -25.56
C ILE A 107 -0.87 27.71 -25.86
N ASP A 108 -1.84 27.83 -24.95
CA ASP A 108 -2.97 28.73 -25.11
C ASP A 108 -2.53 30.19 -25.17
N GLN A 109 -1.60 30.60 -24.31
CA GLN A 109 -1.04 31.96 -24.32
C GLN A 109 -0.30 32.25 -25.64
N THR A 110 0.50 31.31 -26.13
CA THR A 110 1.23 31.44 -27.40
C THR A 110 0.26 31.55 -28.59
N ARG A 111 -0.84 30.78 -28.58
CA ARG A 111 -1.88 30.88 -29.63
C ARG A 111 -2.57 32.24 -29.58
N LYS A 112 -2.94 32.71 -28.39
CA LYS A 112 -3.56 34.03 -28.21
C LYS A 112 -2.64 35.17 -28.70
N GLU A 113 -1.34 35.10 -28.40
CA GLU A 113 -0.38 36.09 -28.88
C GLU A 113 -0.28 36.12 -30.40
N ARG A 114 -0.26 34.96 -31.05
CA ARG A 114 -0.28 34.86 -32.52
C ARG A 114 -1.58 35.40 -33.12
N GLU A 115 -2.73 35.13 -32.51
CA GLU A 115 -4.01 35.68 -32.94
C GLU A 115 -4.04 37.21 -32.82
N VAL A 116 -3.55 37.76 -31.71
CA VAL A 116 -3.45 39.22 -31.54
C VAL A 116 -2.49 39.82 -32.58
N ALA A 117 -1.32 39.22 -32.80
CA ALA A 117 -0.38 39.68 -33.82
C ALA A 117 -1.03 39.72 -35.21
N GLY A 118 -1.73 38.64 -35.59
CA GLY A 118 -2.47 38.58 -36.85
C GLY A 118 -3.54 39.68 -36.98
N ILE A 119 -4.24 40.03 -35.89
CA ILE A 119 -5.21 41.14 -35.88
C ILE A 119 -4.52 42.49 -36.02
N VAL A 120 -3.44 42.73 -35.27
CA VAL A 120 -2.70 44.01 -35.27
C VAL A 120 -2.09 44.30 -36.64
N GLU A 121 -1.66 43.26 -37.36
CA GLU A 121 -1.08 43.40 -38.69
C GLU A 121 -2.13 43.68 -39.78
N THR A 122 -3.42 43.50 -39.48
CA THR A 122 -4.49 43.82 -40.45
C THR A 122 -4.62 45.33 -40.72
N ASP A 123 -5.02 45.65 -41.94
CA ASP A 123 -5.23 47.03 -42.38
C ASP A 123 -6.33 47.74 -41.57
N TYR A 124 -7.28 46.99 -41.01
CA TYR A 124 -8.33 47.51 -40.13
C TYR A 124 -7.76 48.15 -38.85
N PHE A 125 -6.79 47.49 -38.20
CA PHE A 125 -6.21 47.99 -36.96
C PHE A 125 -5.31 49.20 -37.20
N ARG A 126 -4.54 49.21 -38.29
CA ARG A 126 -3.77 50.38 -38.75
C ARG A 126 -4.69 51.58 -39.01
N ALA A 127 -5.78 51.38 -39.73
CA ALA A 127 -6.76 52.45 -40.00
C ALA A 127 -7.42 52.97 -38.70
N LEU A 128 -7.70 52.10 -37.73
CA LEU A 128 -8.23 52.49 -36.43
C LEU A 128 -7.22 53.34 -35.64
N GLN A 129 -5.94 52.96 -35.66
CA GLN A 129 -4.86 53.70 -35.01
C GLN A 129 -4.67 55.11 -35.60
N GLU A 130 -4.68 55.22 -36.93
CA GLU A 130 -4.61 56.50 -37.65
C GLU A 130 -5.80 57.41 -37.26
N ARG A 131 -7.01 56.84 -37.24
CA ARG A 131 -8.23 57.59 -36.89
C ARG A 131 -8.21 58.07 -35.43
N ALA A 132 -7.69 57.25 -34.51
CA ALA A 132 -7.50 57.64 -33.11
C ALA A 132 -6.39 58.69 -32.92
N GLN A 133 -5.31 58.63 -33.70
CA GLN A 133 -4.27 59.68 -33.71
C GLN A 133 -4.81 61.00 -34.24
N ALA A 134 -5.57 60.97 -35.35
CA ALA A 134 -6.20 62.16 -35.91
C ALA A 134 -7.17 62.83 -34.93
N MET A 135 -7.96 62.03 -34.18
CA MET A 135 -8.81 62.55 -33.09
C MET A 135 -7.98 63.20 -31.98
N ARG A 136 -6.88 62.57 -31.55
CA ARG A 136 -5.99 63.14 -30.52
C ARG A 136 -5.31 64.42 -30.97
N GLN A 137 -4.84 64.50 -32.21
CA GLN A 137 -4.25 65.71 -32.77
C GLN A 137 -5.27 66.85 -32.87
N ARG A 138 -6.52 66.55 -33.27
CA ARG A 138 -7.61 67.52 -33.27
C ARG A 138 -7.92 68.04 -31.87
N HIS A 139 -7.95 67.16 -30.87
CA HIS A 139 -8.17 67.57 -29.47
C HIS A 139 -6.97 68.33 -28.88
N ALA A 140 -5.73 68.00 -29.25
CA ALA A 140 -4.54 68.72 -28.84
C ALA A 140 -4.47 70.13 -29.47
N ALA A 141 -4.79 70.26 -30.76
CA ALA A 141 -4.84 71.55 -31.46
C ALA A 141 -6.00 72.43 -30.97
N ALA A 142 -7.16 71.85 -30.65
CA ALA A 142 -8.26 72.59 -30.02
C ALA A 142 -7.97 73.01 -28.56
N GLY A 143 -7.02 72.33 -27.90
CA GLY A 143 -6.52 72.69 -26.56
C GLY A 143 -5.47 73.81 -26.59
N SER A 144 -4.61 73.87 -27.61
CA SER A 144 -3.60 74.93 -27.76
C SER A 144 -4.21 76.27 -28.18
N ASP A 145 -5.26 76.26 -29.01
CA ASP A 145 -5.96 77.48 -29.47
C ASP A 145 -6.71 78.23 -28.35
N LYS A 146 -6.99 77.57 -27.22
CA LYS A 146 -7.54 78.24 -26.02
C LYS A 146 -6.48 78.87 -25.13
N SER A 147 -5.21 78.50 -25.25
CA SER A 147 -4.11 79.06 -24.44
C SER A 147 -3.53 80.35 -25.01
N GLU A 148 -3.88 80.71 -26.26
CA GLU A 148 -3.31 81.86 -26.99
C GLU A 148 -4.29 83.05 -27.08
N ARG A 149 -5.48 82.94 -26.46
CA ARG A 149 -6.53 83.99 -26.45
C ARG A 149 -6.79 84.59 -25.05
N ILE A 150 -5.81 84.54 -24.14
CA ILE A 150 -5.84 85.25 -22.84
C ILE A 150 -4.93 86.47 -22.91
#